data_AF-D6EAC2-F1
#
_entry.id   AF-D6EAC2-F1
#
_cell.length_a   1.000
_cell.length_b   1.000
_cell.length_c   1.000
_cell.angle_alpha   90.00
_cell.angle_beta   90.00
_cell.angle_gamma   90.00
#
_symmetry.space_group_name_H-M   'P 1'
#
loop_
_entity.id
_entity.type
_entity.pdbx_description
1 polymer ?
#
loop_
_entity_poly.entity_id
_entity_poly.type
_entity_poly.pdbx_seq_one_letter_code
_entity_poly.pdbx_strand_id
1 'polypeptide(L)'
;MAIDLERCVGCQACATACKIANNLPKDITYNTVYTRSSADQDDFGTAVVHGATANDNAFGEFPNCVLEFLPVQCQHCGNPPCLGVCPTGATKKRDDGIVYVDNSLCIGCRACVMACPYDHVRSMNGGAPEYYLDVVVGEADAPTHEAGTVEKCTFCHNLIDRGEVPACMQLCMGRARFWGDLDDPESEVSKAIEGRNYYKLRESAGTSPNVFYLTK
;
A
#
# COMPACT_ATOMS: atom_id res chain seq x y z
N MET A 1 -4.54 -1.76 9.62
CA MET A 1 -4.67 -2.87 8.63
C MET A 1 -3.69 -3.97 8.97
N ALA A 2 -4.03 -5.24 8.79
CA ALA A 2 -3.08 -6.35 8.85
C ALA A 2 -3.10 -7.18 7.55
N ILE A 3 -1.98 -7.79 7.20
CA ILE A 3 -1.78 -8.64 6.02
C ILE A 3 -1.10 -9.93 6.47
N ASP A 4 -1.79 -11.04 6.32
CA ASP A 4 -1.32 -12.39 6.61
C ASP A 4 -0.53 -12.96 5.43
N LEU A 5 0.79 -13.04 5.61
CA LEU A 5 1.71 -13.47 4.56
C LEU A 5 1.63 -14.98 4.30
N GLU A 6 1.15 -15.78 5.25
CA GLU A 6 0.93 -17.21 5.02
C GLU A 6 -0.28 -17.47 4.12
N ARG A 7 -1.27 -16.58 4.16
CA ARG A 7 -2.45 -16.64 3.30
C ARG A 7 -2.27 -15.94 1.96
N CYS A 8 -1.23 -15.12 1.82
CA CYS A 8 -0.98 -14.38 0.59
C CYS A 8 -0.37 -15.30 -0.46
N VAL A 9 -1.14 -15.60 -1.51
CA VAL A 9 -0.71 -16.46 -2.63
C VAL A 9 -0.22 -15.66 -3.85
N GLY A 10 0.06 -14.36 -3.70
CA GLY A 10 0.60 -13.55 -4.80
C GLY A 10 -0.35 -13.24 -5.95
N CYS A 11 -1.64 -13.55 -5.86
CA CYS A 11 -2.60 -13.50 -6.97
C CYS A 11 -2.88 -12.13 -7.64
N GLN A 12 -2.26 -11.04 -7.18
CA GLN A 12 -2.43 -9.66 -7.68
C GLN A 12 -3.85 -9.06 -7.62
N ALA A 13 -4.87 -9.82 -7.22
CA ALA A 13 -6.27 -9.37 -7.18
C ALA A 13 -6.46 -8.09 -6.35
N CYS A 14 -5.73 -7.95 -5.23
CA CYS A 14 -5.78 -6.75 -4.40
C CYS A 14 -5.18 -5.50 -5.08
N ALA A 15 -4.20 -5.67 -5.97
CA ALA A 15 -3.61 -4.57 -6.74
C ALA A 15 -4.57 -4.15 -7.87
N THR A 16 -5.14 -5.12 -8.60
CA THR A 16 -6.15 -4.89 -9.63
C THR A 16 -7.41 -4.23 -9.06
N ALA A 17 -7.91 -4.72 -7.91
CA ALA A 17 -9.05 -4.12 -7.22
C ALA A 17 -8.80 -2.64 -6.89
N CYS A 18 -7.62 -2.33 -6.37
CA CYS A 18 -7.24 -0.97 -6.01
C CYS A 18 -7.13 -0.07 -7.25
N LYS A 19 -6.52 -0.57 -8.34
CA LYS A 19 -6.40 0.13 -9.63
C LYS A 19 -7.77 0.52 -10.17
N ILE A 20 -8.71 -0.43 -10.20
CA ILE A 20 -10.04 -0.23 -10.76
C ILE A 20 -10.87 0.66 -9.85
N ALA A 21 -11.02 0.32 -8.56
CA ALA A 21 -11.89 1.04 -7.64
C ALA A 21 -11.51 2.52 -7.48
N ASN A 22 -10.21 2.83 -7.55
CA ASN A 22 -9.73 4.21 -7.46
C ASN A 22 -9.54 4.87 -8.83
N ASN A 23 -9.98 4.26 -9.93
CA ASN A 23 -9.80 4.77 -11.30
C ASN A 23 -8.36 5.21 -11.62
N LEU A 24 -7.35 4.45 -11.21
CA LEU A 24 -5.96 4.94 -11.25
C LEU A 24 -5.44 5.16 -12.69
N PRO A 25 -4.71 6.26 -12.97
CA PRO A 25 -4.07 6.49 -14.27
C PRO A 25 -3.05 5.40 -14.62
N LYS A 26 -2.75 5.17 -15.90
CA LYS A 26 -1.90 4.07 -16.41
C LYS A 26 -0.64 3.82 -15.56
N ASP A 27 0.13 4.87 -15.29
CA ASP A 27 1.43 4.79 -14.62
C ASP A 27 1.36 4.90 -13.09
N ILE A 28 0.15 4.94 -12.51
CA ILE A 28 -0.07 5.07 -11.07
C ILE A 28 -0.51 3.74 -10.48
N THR A 29 0.18 3.32 -9.43
CA THR A 29 -0.17 2.13 -8.64
C THR A 29 -0.13 2.49 -7.17
N TYR A 30 -1.17 2.11 -6.43
CA TYR A 30 -1.28 2.36 -4.99
C TYR A 30 -0.85 1.18 -4.12
N ASN A 31 -0.89 -0.03 -4.70
CA ASN A 31 -0.62 -1.29 -4.03
C ASN A 31 0.08 -2.23 -5.02
N THR A 32 1.25 -2.72 -4.64
CA THR A 32 2.07 -3.63 -5.45
C THR A 32 2.28 -4.91 -4.67
N VAL A 33 2.12 -6.07 -5.30
CA VAL A 33 2.48 -7.35 -4.67
C VAL A 33 3.84 -7.78 -5.21
N TYR A 34 4.86 -7.70 -4.36
CA TYR A 34 6.21 -8.17 -4.66
C TYR A 34 6.33 -9.66 -4.37
N THR A 35 7.22 -10.32 -5.09
CA THR A 35 7.73 -11.64 -4.70
C THR A 35 9.02 -11.41 -3.93
N ARG A 36 9.11 -11.91 -2.71
CA ARG A 36 10.33 -11.77 -1.92
C ARG A 36 11.44 -12.60 -2.54
N SER A 37 12.64 -12.04 -2.51
CA SER A 37 13.88 -12.63 -3.02
C SER A 37 14.86 -13.04 -1.93
N SER A 38 14.62 -12.61 -0.70
CA SER A 38 15.48 -12.86 0.44
C SER A 38 14.69 -12.99 1.74
N ALA A 39 15.33 -13.53 2.76
CA ALA A 39 14.79 -13.62 4.10
C ALA A 39 14.75 -12.25 4.82
N ASP A 40 15.44 -11.23 4.29
CA ASP A 40 15.38 -9.87 4.82
C ASP A 40 14.00 -9.27 4.56
N GLN A 41 13.30 -8.89 5.65
CA GLN A 41 11.95 -8.33 5.62
C GLN A 41 11.91 -6.91 5.05
N ASP A 42 13.07 -6.27 5.00
CA ASP A 42 13.29 -4.90 4.57
C ASP A 42 13.91 -4.85 3.16
N ASP A 43 14.04 -5.99 2.50
CA ASP A 43 14.44 -6.09 1.10
C ASP A 43 13.24 -5.86 0.17
N PHE A 44 13.14 -4.64 -0.37
CA PHE A 44 12.09 -4.25 -1.32
C PHE A 44 12.60 -4.38 -2.75
N GLY A 45 11.74 -4.88 -3.63
CA GLY A 45 12.04 -4.99 -5.05
C GLY A 45 11.26 -6.13 -5.68
N THR A 46 11.27 -6.16 -7.00
CA THR A 46 10.85 -7.36 -7.73
C THR A 46 11.89 -8.45 -7.49
N ALA A 47 11.48 -9.71 -7.44
CA ALA A 47 12.43 -10.82 -7.33
C ALA A 47 13.50 -10.77 -8.45
N VAL A 48 13.16 -10.18 -9.59
CA VAL A 48 14.06 -9.96 -10.73
C VAL A 48 15.23 -9.03 -10.41
N VAL A 49 15.02 -7.96 -9.65
CA VAL A 49 16.11 -7.04 -9.23
C VAL A 49 17.14 -7.78 -8.37
N HIS A 50 16.71 -8.86 -7.73
CA HIS A 50 17.51 -9.69 -6.83
C HIS A 50 17.95 -11.02 -7.45
N GLY A 51 17.92 -11.12 -8.78
CA GLY A 51 18.50 -12.24 -9.53
C GLY A 51 17.52 -13.37 -9.89
N ALA A 52 16.24 -13.27 -9.55
CA ALA A 52 15.25 -14.22 -10.05
C ALA A 52 14.96 -13.98 -11.55
N THR A 53 14.60 -15.03 -12.27
CA THR A 53 14.29 -14.92 -13.71
C THR A 53 13.02 -14.10 -13.99
N ALA A 54 12.06 -14.12 -13.07
CA ALA A 54 10.78 -13.42 -13.15
C ALA A 54 10.24 -13.16 -11.73
N ASN A 55 9.19 -12.33 -11.64
CA ASN A 55 8.33 -12.33 -10.46
C ASN A 55 7.66 -13.71 -10.31
N ASP A 56 7.23 -14.00 -9.09
CA ASP A 56 6.55 -15.23 -8.66
C ASP A 56 7.42 -16.51 -8.71
N ASN A 57 8.74 -16.33 -8.78
CA ASN A 57 9.72 -17.40 -8.64
C ASN A 57 10.16 -17.56 -7.18
N ALA A 58 10.39 -18.81 -6.78
CA ALA A 58 10.96 -19.11 -5.47
C ALA A 58 12.43 -18.64 -5.37
N PHE A 59 12.85 -18.29 -4.15
CA PHE A 59 14.25 -18.01 -3.80
C PHE A 59 14.80 -19.09 -2.88
N GLY A 60 16.12 -19.08 -2.63
CA GLY A 60 16.82 -20.10 -1.83
C GLY A 60 17.44 -21.21 -2.66
N GLU A 61 17.97 -22.23 -1.99
CA GLU A 61 18.66 -23.37 -2.62
C GLU A 61 17.87 -24.66 -2.38
N PHE A 62 17.70 -25.49 -3.42
CA PHE A 62 17.04 -26.79 -3.30
C PHE A 62 17.74 -27.67 -2.23
N PRO A 63 17.01 -28.32 -1.30
CA PRO A 63 15.54 -28.46 -1.25
C PRO A 63 14.80 -27.38 -0.43
N ASN A 64 15.50 -26.34 0.04
CA ASN A 64 14.98 -25.29 0.93
C ASN A 64 14.56 -24.04 0.15
N CYS A 65 13.84 -24.20 -0.96
CA CYS A 65 13.30 -23.07 -1.70
C CYS A 65 12.06 -22.50 -0.97
N VAL A 66 11.93 -21.18 -0.99
CA VAL A 66 10.81 -20.44 -0.38
C VAL A 66 10.16 -19.57 -1.45
N LEU A 67 8.83 -19.56 -1.49
CA LEU A 67 8.05 -18.62 -2.29
C LEU A 67 7.16 -17.82 -1.33
N GLU A 68 7.43 -16.53 -1.23
CA GLU A 68 6.71 -15.61 -0.34
C GLU A 68 6.37 -14.33 -1.09
N PHE A 69 5.19 -13.78 -0.81
CA PHE A 69 4.68 -12.58 -1.47
C PHE A 69 4.47 -11.47 -0.47
N LEU A 70 4.92 -10.26 -0.80
CA LEU A 70 4.83 -9.08 0.05
C LEU A 70 3.99 -7.99 -0.64
N PRO A 71 2.70 -7.86 -0.28
CA PRO A 71 1.89 -6.73 -0.69
C PRO A 71 2.31 -5.44 0.02
N VAL A 72 2.68 -4.42 -0.74
CA VAL A 72 3.14 -3.13 -0.24
C VAL A 72 2.28 -2.02 -0.81
N GLN A 73 1.77 -1.21 0.11
CA GLN A 73 1.04 0.02 -0.14
C GLN A 73 1.52 1.09 0.85
N CYS A 74 0.98 2.31 0.77
CA CYS A 74 1.25 3.32 1.81
C CYS A 74 0.95 2.74 3.20
N GLN A 75 1.87 2.94 4.14
CA GLN A 75 1.76 2.37 5.48
C GLN A 75 0.97 3.25 6.46
N HIS A 76 0.48 4.41 6.00
CA HIS A 76 -0.29 5.39 6.77
C HIS A 76 0.30 5.65 8.17
N CYS A 77 1.59 5.98 8.17
CA CYS A 77 2.45 6.06 9.35
C CYS A 77 1.88 6.94 10.48
N GLY A 78 2.08 6.52 11.72
CA GLY A 78 1.83 7.30 12.93
C GLY A 78 2.68 8.57 12.98
N ASN A 79 3.96 8.46 12.63
CA ASN A 79 4.93 9.53 12.47
C ASN A 79 5.38 9.65 10.99
N PRO A 80 4.56 10.27 10.11
CA PRO A 80 4.80 10.29 8.67
C PRO A 80 5.90 11.30 8.26
N PRO A 81 7.09 10.87 7.80
CA PRO A 81 8.14 11.81 7.36
C PRO A 81 7.70 12.65 6.16
N CYS A 82 6.86 12.06 5.30
CA CYS A 82 6.25 12.73 4.16
C CYS A 82 5.39 13.96 4.52
N LEU A 83 4.83 14.01 5.74
CA LEU A 83 4.12 15.19 6.25
C LEU A 83 5.12 16.28 6.65
N GLY A 84 6.17 15.90 7.41
CA GLY A 84 7.19 16.83 7.91
C GLY A 84 7.99 17.55 6.83
N VAL A 85 8.19 16.92 5.66
CA VAL A 85 8.93 17.52 4.53
C VAL A 85 8.05 18.28 3.53
N CYS A 86 6.73 18.32 3.72
CA CYS A 86 5.84 18.95 2.74
C CYS A 86 5.79 20.47 2.92
N PRO A 87 6.37 21.28 2.00
CA PRO A 87 6.50 22.73 2.22
C PRO A 87 5.17 23.48 2.17
N THR A 88 4.15 22.92 1.51
CA THR A 88 2.84 23.54 1.34
C THR A 88 1.77 23.00 2.29
N GLY A 89 2.11 21.99 3.11
CA GLY A 89 1.11 21.29 3.93
C GLY A 89 0.11 20.45 3.14
N ALA A 90 0.42 20.12 1.87
CA ALA A 90 -0.42 19.26 1.04
C ALA A 90 -0.54 17.83 1.56
N THR A 91 0.53 17.26 2.12
CA THR A 91 0.42 15.96 2.81
C THR A 91 -0.15 16.19 4.20
N LYS A 92 -1.30 15.57 4.49
CA LYS A 92 -2.06 15.71 5.72
C LYS A 92 -2.33 14.35 6.36
N LYS A 93 -2.69 14.33 7.64
CA LYS A 93 -3.15 13.15 8.38
C LYS A 93 -4.51 13.46 8.98
N ARG A 94 -5.51 12.61 8.70
CA ARG A 94 -6.84 12.65 9.31
C ARG A 94 -6.79 12.16 10.76
N ASP A 95 -7.83 12.45 11.53
CA ASP A 95 -7.97 12.03 12.93
C ASP A 95 -8.01 10.49 13.08
N ASP A 96 -8.56 9.80 12.07
CA ASP A 96 -8.56 8.33 11.95
C ASP A 96 -7.22 7.72 11.50
N GLY A 97 -6.17 8.54 11.39
CA GLY A 97 -4.83 8.11 11.02
C GLY A 97 -4.55 8.04 9.52
N ILE A 98 -5.53 8.27 8.64
CA ILE A 98 -5.30 8.23 7.19
C ILE A 98 -4.42 9.41 6.76
N VAL A 99 -3.20 9.11 6.34
CA VAL A 99 -2.34 10.06 5.61
C VAL A 99 -2.87 10.23 4.18
N TYR A 100 -3.04 11.46 3.70
CA TYR A 100 -3.51 11.80 2.34
C TYR A 100 -2.77 12.99 1.73
N VAL A 101 -2.96 13.24 0.43
CA VAL A 101 -2.42 14.40 -0.29
C VAL A 101 -3.59 15.25 -0.75
N ASP A 102 -3.57 16.52 -0.38
CA ASP A 102 -4.47 17.55 -0.86
C ASP A 102 -3.91 18.11 -2.17
N ASN A 103 -4.56 17.75 -3.28
CA ASN A 103 -4.10 18.12 -4.62
C ASN A 103 -4.08 19.64 -4.83
N SER A 104 -5.03 20.36 -4.22
CA SER A 104 -5.13 21.83 -4.34
C SER A 104 -3.92 22.60 -3.77
N LEU A 105 -3.18 21.96 -2.86
CA LEU A 105 -1.97 22.51 -2.24
C LEU A 105 -0.69 21.87 -2.78
N CYS A 106 -0.80 20.79 -3.55
CA CYS A 106 0.36 20.01 -3.98
C CYS A 106 1.06 20.71 -5.15
N ILE A 107 2.29 21.16 -4.94
CA ILE A 107 3.12 21.80 -5.97
C ILE A 107 4.05 20.82 -6.72
N GLY A 108 3.87 19.51 -6.54
CA GLY A 108 4.65 18.53 -7.29
C GLY A 108 6.14 18.44 -6.99
N CYS A 109 6.61 18.99 -5.86
CA CYS A 109 8.05 19.07 -5.52
C CYS A 109 8.73 17.71 -5.22
N ARG A 110 7.96 16.63 -5.07
CA ARG A 110 8.42 15.25 -4.79
C ARG A 110 9.21 15.06 -3.48
N ALA A 111 9.29 16.06 -2.61
CA ALA A 111 9.95 15.92 -1.29
C ALA A 111 9.37 14.75 -0.47
N CYS A 112 8.04 14.61 -0.47
CA CYS A 112 7.34 13.53 0.23
C CYS A 112 7.59 12.14 -0.39
N VAL A 113 7.93 12.05 -1.67
CA VAL A 113 8.33 10.81 -2.35
C VAL A 113 9.72 10.41 -1.85
N MET A 114 10.68 11.35 -1.87
CA MET A 114 12.07 11.11 -1.44
C MET A 114 12.20 10.79 0.05
N ALA A 115 11.36 11.38 0.90
CA ALA A 115 11.40 11.13 2.34
C ALA A 115 10.69 9.83 2.77
N CYS A 116 9.97 9.17 1.87
CA CYS A 116 9.21 7.96 2.20
C CYS A 116 10.17 6.74 2.23
N PRO A 117 10.27 6.00 3.35
CA PRO A 117 11.18 4.86 3.44
C PRO A 117 10.64 3.58 2.77
N TYR A 118 9.39 3.63 2.28
CA TYR A 118 8.73 2.53 1.58
C TYR A 118 8.81 2.76 0.08
N ASP A 119 9.24 1.73 -0.62
CA ASP A 119 9.45 1.78 -2.05
C ASP A 119 8.14 1.95 -2.82
N HIS A 120 8.13 2.86 -3.79
CA HIS A 120 7.04 3.11 -4.74
C HIS A 120 5.61 3.31 -4.17
N VAL A 121 5.45 3.62 -2.87
CA VAL A 121 4.10 3.88 -2.29
C VAL A 121 3.58 5.30 -2.51
N ARG A 122 4.42 6.18 -3.08
CA ARG A 122 4.11 7.54 -3.51
C ARG A 122 4.65 7.73 -4.93
N SER A 123 3.81 8.19 -5.83
CA SER A 123 4.14 8.33 -7.25
C SER A 123 3.79 9.73 -7.72
N MET A 124 4.61 10.30 -8.61
CA MET A 124 4.30 11.58 -9.21
C MET A 124 3.36 11.38 -10.39
N ASN A 125 2.26 12.11 -10.44
CA ASN A 125 1.49 12.29 -11.66
C ASN A 125 2.14 13.40 -12.50
N GLY A 126 3.13 13.05 -13.31
CA GLY A 126 3.99 14.03 -13.99
C GLY A 126 3.32 14.80 -15.13
N GLY A 127 2.30 14.23 -15.75
CA GLY A 127 1.56 14.80 -16.88
C GLY A 127 0.05 14.76 -16.64
N ALA A 128 -0.72 15.06 -17.69
CA ALA A 128 -2.15 14.83 -17.66
C ALA A 128 -2.41 13.32 -17.42
N PRO A 129 -3.25 12.95 -16.44
CA PRO A 129 -3.51 11.54 -16.19
C PRO A 129 -4.13 10.87 -17.42
N GLU A 130 -3.53 9.76 -17.83
CA GLU A 130 -4.01 8.94 -18.94
C GLU A 130 -4.65 7.65 -18.41
N TYR A 131 -5.67 7.17 -19.12
CA TYR A 131 -6.41 5.96 -18.76
C TYR A 131 -6.42 4.96 -19.93
N TYR A 132 -6.62 3.69 -19.62
CA TYR A 132 -6.74 2.63 -20.65
C TYR A 132 -8.08 2.65 -21.38
N LEU A 133 -9.09 3.26 -20.78
CA LEU A 133 -10.46 3.31 -21.27
C LEU A 133 -10.90 4.77 -21.36
N ASP A 134 -11.74 5.08 -22.35
CA ASP A 134 -12.35 6.40 -22.52
C ASP A 134 -13.54 6.64 -21.58
N VAL A 135 -13.82 5.68 -20.70
CA VAL A 135 -14.88 5.74 -19.69
C VAL A 135 -14.26 5.63 -18.30
N VAL A 136 -14.83 6.37 -17.34
CA VAL A 136 -14.47 6.26 -15.92
C VAL A 136 -14.89 4.87 -15.43
N VAL A 137 -13.97 4.19 -14.75
CA VAL A 137 -14.22 2.89 -14.11
C VAL A 137 -14.01 2.99 -12.61
N GLY A 138 -14.58 2.04 -11.85
CA GLY A 138 -14.41 1.99 -10.40
C GLY A 138 -15.57 2.61 -9.64
N GLU A 139 -15.25 3.15 -8.48
CA GLU A 139 -16.22 3.77 -7.59
C GLU A 139 -16.74 5.09 -8.15
N ALA A 140 -18.04 5.36 -7.96
CA ALA A 140 -18.65 6.60 -8.45
C ALA A 140 -18.05 7.87 -7.81
N ASP A 141 -17.44 7.72 -6.63
CA ASP A 141 -16.75 8.76 -5.86
C ASP A 141 -15.24 8.49 -5.75
N ALA A 142 -14.67 7.74 -6.71
CA ALA A 142 -13.23 7.55 -6.80
C ALA A 142 -12.50 8.91 -6.79
N PRO A 143 -11.30 8.99 -6.18
CA PRO A 143 -10.55 10.23 -6.10
C PRO A 143 -10.22 10.77 -7.50
N THR A 144 -10.24 12.09 -7.65
CA THR A 144 -9.80 12.74 -8.88
C THR A 144 -8.27 12.80 -8.95
N HIS A 145 -7.72 12.50 -10.13
CA HIS A 145 -6.28 12.53 -10.37
C HIS A 145 -5.87 13.82 -11.07
N GLU A 146 -4.94 14.56 -10.46
CA GLU A 146 -4.50 15.87 -10.97
C GLU A 146 -3.07 15.80 -11.51
N ALA A 147 -2.85 16.46 -12.64
CA ALA A 147 -1.52 16.60 -13.21
C ALA A 147 -0.64 17.42 -12.26
N GLY A 148 0.63 17.04 -12.13
CA GLY A 148 1.58 17.77 -11.30
C GLY A 148 1.48 17.48 -9.80
N THR A 149 0.64 16.54 -9.35
CA THR A 149 0.49 16.20 -7.94
C THR A 149 1.09 14.82 -7.61
N VAL A 150 1.24 14.54 -6.31
CA VAL A 150 1.71 13.24 -5.82
C VAL A 150 0.53 12.37 -5.46
N GLU A 151 0.53 11.18 -6.02
CA GLU A 151 -0.44 10.12 -5.87
C GLU A 151 0.04 9.09 -4.83
N LYS A 152 -0.89 8.49 -4.07
CA LYS A 152 -0.59 7.39 -3.14
C LYS A 152 -1.85 6.69 -2.64
N CYS A 153 -1.72 5.46 -2.14
CA CYS A 153 -2.81 4.78 -1.43
C CYS A 153 -3.40 5.66 -0.34
N THR A 154 -4.73 5.81 -0.35
CA THR A 154 -5.51 6.62 0.59
C THR A 154 -6.32 5.76 1.55
N PHE A 155 -6.01 4.47 1.67
CA PHE A 155 -6.87 3.45 2.25
C PHE A 155 -8.31 3.45 1.69
N CYS A 156 -8.54 3.97 0.47
CA CYS A 156 -9.89 4.11 -0.09
C CYS A 156 -10.80 4.89 0.87
N HIS A 157 -10.35 6.06 1.33
CA HIS A 157 -11.11 6.88 2.28
C HIS A 157 -12.56 7.14 1.84
N ASN A 158 -12.82 7.25 0.53
CA ASN A 158 -14.18 7.33 -0.02
C ASN A 158 -15.05 6.12 0.37
N LEU A 159 -14.50 4.90 0.35
CA LEU A 159 -15.21 3.69 0.81
C LEU A 159 -15.38 3.69 2.33
N ILE A 160 -14.32 4.04 3.06
CA ILE A 160 -14.35 4.08 4.53
C ILE A 160 -15.39 5.07 5.03
N ASP A 161 -15.49 6.24 4.40
CA ASP A 161 -16.46 7.28 4.74
C ASP A 161 -17.92 6.80 4.51
N ARG A 162 -18.14 5.72 3.73
CA ARG A 162 -19.43 5.04 3.56
C ARG A 162 -19.65 3.85 4.51
N GLY A 163 -18.71 3.58 5.41
CA GLY A 163 -18.73 2.41 6.29
C GLY A 163 -18.34 1.10 5.60
N GLU A 164 -17.70 1.17 4.44
CA GLU A 164 -17.17 0.02 3.72
C GLU A 164 -15.69 -0.25 4.06
N VAL A 165 -15.17 -1.36 3.52
CA VAL A 165 -13.74 -1.71 3.62
C VAL A 165 -12.99 -1.31 2.35
N PRO A 166 -11.66 -1.08 2.41
CA PRO A 166 -10.87 -0.76 1.23
C PRO A 166 -10.99 -1.82 0.12
N ALA A 167 -11.00 -1.39 -1.14
CA ALA A 167 -11.22 -2.27 -2.29
C ALA A 167 -10.21 -3.44 -2.37
N CYS A 168 -8.96 -3.22 -1.95
CA CYS A 168 -7.92 -4.26 -1.93
C CYS A 168 -8.26 -5.43 -0.98
N MET A 169 -9.19 -5.25 -0.04
CA MET A 169 -9.70 -6.30 0.86
C MET A 169 -10.82 -7.11 0.23
N GLN A 170 -11.72 -6.45 -0.52
CA GLN A 170 -12.94 -7.05 -1.06
C GLN A 170 -12.63 -8.24 -2.00
N LEU A 171 -11.53 -8.17 -2.76
CA LEU A 171 -11.10 -9.20 -3.71
C LEU A 171 -9.90 -10.04 -3.24
N CYS A 172 -9.58 -10.02 -1.95
CA CYS A 172 -8.48 -10.82 -1.41
C CYS A 172 -8.86 -12.31 -1.36
N MET A 173 -8.52 -13.07 -2.40
CA MET A 173 -8.88 -14.49 -2.52
C MET A 173 -8.44 -15.34 -1.32
N GLY A 174 -7.22 -15.11 -0.82
CA GLY A 174 -6.68 -15.82 0.34
C GLY A 174 -7.25 -15.35 1.68
N ARG A 175 -8.11 -14.31 1.70
CA ARG A 175 -8.56 -13.61 2.92
C ARG A 175 -7.38 -13.30 3.84
N ALA A 176 -6.32 -12.77 3.23
CA ALA A 176 -5.08 -12.41 3.88
C ALA A 176 -5.14 -11.02 4.52
N ARG A 177 -6.04 -10.14 4.09
CA ARG A 177 -6.11 -8.74 4.56
C ARG A 177 -7.21 -8.59 5.60
N PHE A 178 -6.89 -7.88 6.69
CA PHE A 178 -7.80 -7.55 7.78
C PHE A 178 -7.87 -6.03 7.96
N TRP A 179 -9.09 -5.51 8.07
CA TRP A 179 -9.40 -4.08 8.21
C TRP A 179 -10.08 -3.80 9.54
N GLY A 180 -9.93 -2.58 10.04
CA GLY A 180 -10.64 -2.12 11.22
C GLY A 180 -9.87 -1.03 11.93
N ASP A 181 -10.50 -0.53 12.99
CA ASP A 181 -9.88 0.38 13.95
C ASP A 181 -8.89 -0.38 14.84
N LEU A 182 -7.65 0.10 14.92
CA LEU A 182 -6.61 -0.52 15.76
C LEU A 182 -6.79 -0.19 17.25
N ASP A 183 -7.58 0.84 17.57
CA ASP A 183 -7.89 1.23 18.94
C ASP A 183 -9.11 0.47 19.50
N ASP A 184 -9.89 -0.19 18.63
CA ASP A 184 -10.98 -1.08 19.02
C ASP A 184 -10.49 -2.53 19.10
N PRO A 185 -10.41 -3.15 20.30
CA PRO A 185 -9.99 -4.54 20.45
C PRO A 185 -10.95 -5.54 19.80
N GLU A 186 -12.21 -5.15 19.56
CA GLU A 186 -13.21 -6.02 18.94
C GLU A 186 -13.18 -5.99 17.41
N SER A 187 -12.38 -5.10 16.81
CA SER A 187 -12.26 -4.97 15.37
C SER A 187 -11.60 -6.20 14.73
N GLU A 188 -11.92 -6.47 13.46
CA GLU A 188 -11.37 -7.61 12.71
C GLU A 188 -9.83 -7.56 12.64
N VAL A 189 -9.23 -6.36 12.53
CA VAL A 189 -7.76 -6.22 12.50
C VAL A 189 -7.13 -6.49 13.86
N SER A 190 -7.75 -6.01 14.96
CA SER A 190 -7.23 -6.22 16.32
C SER A 190 -7.26 -7.71 16.68
N LYS A 191 -8.39 -8.38 16.41
CA LYS A 191 -8.54 -9.84 16.57
C LYS A 191 -7.59 -10.64 15.69
N ALA A 192 -7.31 -10.15 14.48
CA ALA A 192 -6.36 -10.82 13.59
C ALA A 192 -4.90 -10.66 14.03
N ILE A 193 -4.55 -9.63 14.80
CA ILE A 193 -3.21 -9.42 15.34
C ILE A 193 -3.04 -10.18 16.67
N GLU A 194 -4.09 -10.28 17.47
CA GLU A 194 -4.07 -10.88 18.81
C GLU A 194 -3.45 -12.30 18.81
N GLY A 195 -2.43 -12.49 19.63
CA GLY A 195 -1.77 -13.78 19.82
C GLY A 195 -0.92 -14.27 18.63
N ARG A 196 -0.72 -13.45 17.59
CA ARG A 196 0.06 -13.82 16.40
C ARG A 196 1.37 -13.05 16.31
N ASN A 197 2.37 -13.69 15.70
CA ASN A 197 3.60 -13.00 15.32
C ASN A 197 3.34 -12.06 14.15
N TYR A 198 3.96 -10.90 14.20
CA TYR A 198 3.94 -9.94 13.12
C TYR A 198 5.21 -9.11 13.13
N TYR A 199 5.46 -8.45 12.00
CA TYR A 199 6.44 -7.38 11.90
C TYR A 199 5.79 -6.16 11.21
N LYS A 200 6.46 -5.02 11.30
CA LYS A 200 6.11 -3.85 10.50
C LYS A 200 7.28 -3.53 9.59
N LEU A 201 6.99 -2.99 8.42
CA LEU A 201 8.04 -2.67 7.46
C LEU A 201 8.87 -1.47 7.92
N ARG A 202 10.20 -1.55 7.75
CA ARG A 202 11.14 -0.45 8.02
C ARG A 202 11.00 0.15 9.42
N GLU A 203 10.87 -0.68 10.47
CA GLU A 203 10.71 -0.16 11.84
C GLU A 203 11.89 0.71 12.29
N SER A 204 13.10 0.40 11.79
CA SER A 204 14.31 1.19 12.00
C SER A 204 14.21 2.64 11.52
N ALA A 205 13.27 2.95 10.61
CA ALA A 205 13.04 4.31 10.12
C ALA A 205 12.22 5.19 11.08
N GLY A 206 11.69 4.65 12.19
CA GLY A 206 11.03 5.44 13.23
C GLY A 206 9.71 6.10 12.80
N THR A 207 9.03 5.54 11.79
CA THR A 207 7.80 6.10 11.22
C THR A 207 6.52 5.63 11.93
N SER A 208 6.61 4.60 12.77
CA SER A 208 5.46 3.91 13.39
C SER A 208 4.40 3.50 12.35
N PRO A 209 4.67 2.49 11.50
CA PRO A 209 3.77 2.06 10.43
C PRO A 209 2.45 1.49 11.00
N ASN A 210 1.33 1.67 10.30
CA ASN A 210 0.00 1.19 10.72
C ASN A 210 -0.50 -0.02 9.90
N VAL A 211 0.40 -0.67 9.17
CA VAL A 211 0.15 -1.95 8.50
C VAL A 211 1.02 -3.01 9.16
N PHE A 212 0.36 -4.07 9.61
CA PHE A 212 0.96 -5.20 10.30
C PHE A 212 1.10 -6.36 9.33
N TYR A 213 2.27 -6.98 9.26
CA TYR A 213 2.55 -8.13 8.41
C TYR A 213 2.61 -9.37 9.29
N LEU A 214 1.55 -10.19 9.27
CA LEU A 214 1.42 -11.37 10.12
C LEU A 214 2.23 -12.53 9.52
N THR A 215 2.93 -13.25 10.39
CA THR A 215 3.80 -14.38 10.03
C THR A 215 3.43 -15.62 10.85
N LYS A 216 4.15 -16.72 10.58
CA LYS A 216 4.17 -17.92 11.43
C LYS A 216 4.61 -17.61 12.86
#